data_AF-A0A5D8YUI0-F1
#
_entry.id   AF-A0A5D8YUI0-F1
#
_cell.length_a   1.000
_cell.length_b   1.000
_cell.length_c   1.000
_cell.angle_alpha   90.00
_cell.angle_beta   90.00
_cell.angle_gamma   90.00
#
_symmetry.space_group_name_H-M   'P 1'
#
loop_
_entity.id
_entity.type
_entity.pdbx_description
1 polymer ?
#
loop_
_entity_poly.entity_id
_entity_poly.type
_entity_poly.pdbx_seq_one_letter_code
_entity_poly.pdbx_strand_id
1 'polypeptide(L)'
;MKKITPKSEAVAKAYSELSNVWNNYAKPEESAAQLKVELEIHKKLLSYFQIGEFYYYIFNLSTMAFDYMSPSVEKVLGYKPQEMSPLFITSLIHPEDIIYFTNNENNTMKFLWSLPTEKSMKYKVQGDYRFRKKMAIMYAFCIRQLFVHNIRTEVRAPHWAYTLTSRI
;
A
#
# COMPACT_ATOMS: atom_id res chain seq x y z
N MET A 1 -21.30 3.49 -25.99
CA MET A 1 -20.37 2.50 -25.39
C MET A 1 -18.97 3.12 -25.33
N LYS A 2 -18.44 3.43 -24.14
CA LYS A 2 -17.07 3.96 -24.01
C LYS A 2 -16.10 2.82 -24.35
N LYS A 3 -15.28 2.99 -25.40
CA LYS A 3 -14.23 2.03 -25.78
C LYS A 3 -13.29 1.84 -24.58
N ILE A 4 -13.19 0.60 -24.09
CA ILE A 4 -12.26 0.23 -23.02
C ILE A 4 -10.86 0.29 -23.63
N THR A 5 -10.00 1.14 -23.10
CA THR A 5 -8.61 1.30 -23.55
C THR A 5 -7.71 0.11 -23.13
N PRO A 6 -6.63 -0.21 -23.87
CA PRO A 6 -5.72 -1.31 -23.51
C PRO A 6 -5.12 -1.20 -22.09
N LYS A 7 -4.88 0.04 -21.63
CA LYS A 7 -4.42 0.32 -20.27
C LYS A 7 -5.44 -0.09 -19.20
N SER A 8 -6.73 0.10 -19.44
CA SER A 8 -7.77 -0.28 -18.46
C SER A 8 -7.90 -1.79 -18.29
N GLU A 9 -7.66 -2.56 -19.35
CA GLU A 9 -7.69 -4.03 -19.29
C GLU A 9 -6.47 -4.60 -18.54
N ALA A 10 -5.27 -4.09 -18.83
CA ALA A 10 -4.05 -4.48 -18.11
C ALA A 10 -4.14 -4.15 -16.61
N VAL A 11 -4.68 -2.99 -16.26
CA VAL A 11 -4.90 -2.58 -14.86
C VAL A 11 -5.93 -3.48 -14.19
N ALA A 12 -7.05 -3.79 -14.86
CA ALA A 12 -8.08 -4.67 -14.31
C ALA A 12 -7.53 -6.08 -14.04
N LYS A 13 -6.74 -6.63 -14.98
CA LYS A 13 -6.05 -7.91 -14.82
C LYS A 13 -5.07 -7.87 -13.65
N ALA A 14 -4.19 -6.88 -13.60
CA ALA A 14 -3.23 -6.72 -12.52
C ALA A 14 -3.90 -6.58 -11.16
N TYR A 15 -4.97 -5.79 -11.07
CA TYR A 15 -5.73 -5.63 -9.83
C TYR A 15 -6.41 -6.93 -9.41
N SER A 16 -6.94 -7.72 -10.36
CA SER A 16 -7.50 -9.04 -10.07
C SER A 16 -6.43 -9.99 -9.52
N GLU A 17 -5.23 -10.00 -10.11
CA GLU A 17 -4.11 -10.83 -9.64
C GLU A 17 -3.68 -10.41 -8.23
N LEU A 18 -3.48 -9.11 -8.01
CA LEU A 18 -3.16 -8.56 -6.69
C LEU A 18 -4.25 -8.87 -5.66
N SER A 19 -5.52 -8.75 -6.07
CA SER A 19 -6.64 -9.01 -5.16
C SER A 19 -6.67 -10.47 -4.72
N ASN A 20 -6.39 -11.41 -5.62
CA ASN A 20 -6.29 -12.82 -5.28
C ASN A 20 -5.14 -13.09 -4.30
N VAL A 21 -4.00 -12.42 -4.52
CA VAL A 21 -2.84 -12.54 -3.64
C VAL A 21 -3.17 -12.02 -2.25
N TRP A 22 -3.73 -10.81 -2.14
CA TRP A 22 -4.15 -10.23 -0.87
C TRP A 22 -5.21 -11.08 -0.14
N ASN A 23 -6.21 -11.60 -0.86
CA ASN A 23 -7.25 -12.46 -0.29
C ASN A 23 -6.71 -13.76 0.31
N ASN A 24 -5.68 -14.36 -0.29
CA ASN A 24 -5.05 -15.58 0.25
C ASN A 24 -4.42 -15.36 1.63
N TYR A 25 -4.18 -14.11 1.99
CA TYR A 25 -3.43 -13.70 3.16
C TYR A 25 -4.25 -12.86 4.14
N ALA A 26 -5.48 -12.49 3.77
CA ALA A 26 -6.42 -11.76 4.61
C ALA A 26 -6.86 -12.60 5.81
N LYS A 27 -6.89 -11.98 7.00
CA LYS A 27 -7.41 -12.58 8.23
C LYS A 27 -8.75 -11.97 8.61
N PRO A 28 -9.57 -12.61 9.45
CA PRO A 28 -10.78 -12.01 10.03
C PRO A 28 -10.48 -10.68 10.73
N GLU A 29 -11.47 -9.82 10.93
CA GLU A 29 -11.30 -8.47 11.49
C GLU A 29 -11.16 -8.49 13.04
N GLU A 30 -10.25 -7.69 13.61
CA GLU A 30 -10.17 -7.42 15.06
C GLU A 30 -10.12 -5.91 15.37
N SER A 31 -10.37 -5.57 16.64
CA SER A 31 -10.71 -4.26 17.22
C SER A 31 -9.96 -3.02 16.68
N ALA A 32 -10.71 -2.08 16.12
CA ALA A 32 -10.26 -0.81 15.54
C ALA A 32 -9.64 0.24 16.51
N ALA A 33 -9.76 0.05 17.83
CA ALA A 33 -9.36 1.08 18.81
C ALA A 33 -7.84 1.18 19.00
N GLN A 34 -7.13 0.05 18.99
CA GLN A 34 -5.67 -0.02 19.23
C GLN A 34 -4.86 0.39 17.99
N LEU A 35 -5.37 0.07 16.80
CA LEU A 35 -4.88 0.53 15.50
C LEU A 35 -4.66 2.05 15.44
N LYS A 36 -5.56 2.84 16.04
CA LYS A 36 -5.46 4.30 16.03
C LYS A 36 -4.26 4.81 16.83
N VAL A 37 -3.96 4.21 17.98
CA VAL A 37 -2.89 4.68 18.88
C VAL A 37 -1.51 4.43 18.27
N GLU A 38 -1.29 3.22 17.74
CA GLU A 38 -0.02 2.83 17.12
C GLU A 38 0.23 3.66 15.85
N LEU A 39 -0.82 3.94 15.08
CA LEU A 39 -0.74 4.80 13.92
C LEU A 39 -0.23 6.21 14.28
N GLU A 40 -0.76 6.85 15.32
CA GLU A 40 -0.31 8.18 15.73
C GLU A 40 1.17 8.23 16.12
N ILE A 41 1.70 7.14 16.69
CA ILE A 41 3.12 6.99 16.98
C ILE A 41 3.93 6.86 15.68
N HIS A 42 3.49 6.01 14.75
CA HIS A 42 4.12 5.87 13.43
C HIS A 42 4.11 7.17 12.62
N LYS A 43 3.01 7.94 12.67
CA LYS A 43 2.92 9.26 12.03
C LYS A 43 4.00 10.21 12.52
N LYS A 44 4.18 10.29 13.84
CA LYS A 44 5.24 11.11 14.45
C LYS A 44 6.62 10.64 14.01
N LEU A 45 6.90 9.34 14.08
CA LEU A 45 8.18 8.78 13.64
C LEU A 45 8.48 9.07 12.17
N LEU A 46 7.51 8.85 11.27
CA LEU A 46 7.67 9.12 9.85
C LEU A 46 7.99 10.59 9.57
N SER A 47 7.37 11.53 10.30
CA SER A 47 7.66 12.96 10.16
C SER A 47 9.09 13.35 10.53
N TYR A 48 9.75 12.59 11.41
CA TYR A 48 11.15 12.85 11.79
C TYR A 48 12.16 12.17 10.85
N PHE A 49 11.84 10.99 10.31
CA PHE A 49 12.81 10.19 9.55
C PHE A 49 12.73 10.34 8.03
N GLN A 50 11.60 10.83 7.49
CA GLN A 50 11.43 10.97 6.04
C GLN A 50 11.81 12.39 5.60
N ILE A 51 12.96 12.53 4.93
CA ILE A 51 13.41 13.79 4.33
C ILE A 51 12.71 13.95 2.96
N GLY A 52 11.91 15.00 2.79
CA GLY A 52 11.26 15.35 1.52
C GLY A 52 9.73 15.13 1.53
N GLU A 53 9.12 15.18 0.34
CA GLU A 53 7.67 14.98 0.21
C GLU A 53 7.31 13.49 0.20
N PHE A 54 6.43 13.09 1.11
CA PHE A 54 5.94 11.72 1.20
C PHE A 54 4.45 11.68 1.54
N TYR A 55 3.82 10.57 1.21
CA TYR A 55 2.49 10.22 1.72
C TYR A 55 2.53 8.80 2.25
N TYR A 56 1.57 8.47 3.12
CA TYR A 56 1.43 7.13 3.65
C TYR A 56 -0.04 6.72 3.77
N TYR A 57 -0.27 5.42 3.81
CA TYR A 57 -1.60 4.84 3.99
C TYR A 57 -1.56 3.55 4.80
N ILE A 58 -2.70 3.24 5.41
CA ILE A 58 -2.97 1.93 6.00
C ILE A 58 -3.79 1.13 5.00
N PHE A 59 -3.25 0.01 4.55
CA PHE A 59 -4.00 -0.93 3.72
C PHE A 59 -4.49 -2.10 4.55
N ASN A 60 -5.80 -2.30 4.57
CA ASN A 60 -6.47 -3.38 5.26
C ASN A 60 -6.75 -4.51 4.27
N LEU A 61 -6.09 -5.65 4.48
CA LEU A 61 -6.22 -6.83 3.63
C LEU A 61 -7.58 -7.52 3.76
N SER A 62 -8.25 -7.38 4.90
CA SER A 62 -9.55 -8.02 5.17
C SER A 62 -10.68 -7.32 4.41
N THR A 63 -10.66 -6.00 4.40
CA THR A 63 -11.68 -5.17 3.73
C THR A 63 -11.26 -4.79 2.31
N MET A 64 -10.00 -5.00 1.94
CA MET A 64 -9.42 -4.63 0.65
C MET A 64 -9.57 -3.13 0.38
N ALA A 65 -9.42 -2.33 1.43
CA ALA A 65 -9.61 -0.90 1.43
C ALA A 65 -8.49 -0.18 2.21
N PHE A 66 -8.42 1.14 2.04
CA PHE A 66 -7.55 1.96 2.87
C PHE A 66 -8.31 2.40 4.12
N ASP A 67 -7.91 1.90 5.28
CA ASP A 67 -8.44 2.38 6.58
C ASP A 67 -7.98 3.81 6.86
N TYR A 68 -6.86 4.22 6.24
CA TYR A 68 -6.36 5.58 6.33
C TYR A 68 -5.54 5.93 5.09
N MET A 69 -5.67 7.17 4.64
CA MET A 69 -4.85 7.79 3.60
C MET A 69 -4.39 9.17 4.08
N SER A 70 -3.09 9.42 4.10
CA SER A 70 -2.56 10.70 4.59
C SER A 70 -2.94 11.86 3.66
N PRO A 71 -3.29 13.06 4.19
CA PRO A 71 -3.58 14.24 3.38
C PRO A 71 -2.44 14.66 2.44
N SER A 72 -1.19 14.34 2.79
CA SER A 72 0.00 14.63 1.98
C SER A 72 -0.04 14.02 0.57
N VAL A 73 -0.89 13.01 0.32
CA VAL A 73 -1.08 12.43 -1.02
C VAL A 73 -1.53 13.46 -2.06
N GLU A 74 -2.28 14.49 -1.63
CA GLU A 74 -2.71 15.58 -2.49
C GLU A 74 -1.53 16.45 -2.90
N LYS A 75 -0.59 16.70 -1.98
CA LYS A 75 0.64 17.44 -2.31
C LYS A 75 1.55 16.63 -3.24
N VAL A 76 1.73 15.34 -2.96
CA VAL A 76 2.67 14.47 -3.67
C VAL A 76 2.16 14.09 -5.08
N LEU A 77 0.91 13.63 -5.18
CA LEU A 77 0.32 13.10 -6.41
C LEU A 77 -0.79 13.98 -7.02
N GLY A 78 -1.33 14.94 -6.27
CA GLY A 78 -2.40 15.83 -6.73
C GLY A 78 -3.82 15.29 -6.52
N TYR A 79 -3.99 14.12 -5.90
CA TYR A 79 -5.32 13.52 -5.64
C TYR A 79 -5.72 13.70 -4.18
N LYS A 80 -6.99 13.97 -3.92
CA LYS A 80 -7.50 14.05 -2.55
C LYS A 80 -7.51 12.65 -1.91
N PRO A 81 -7.32 12.53 -0.59
CA PRO A 81 -7.35 11.23 0.09
C PRO A 81 -8.61 10.40 -0.21
N GLN A 82 -9.77 11.05 -0.33
CA GLN A 82 -11.06 10.41 -0.58
C GLN A 82 -11.20 9.88 -2.02
N GLU A 83 -10.36 10.35 -2.96
CA GLU A 83 -10.31 9.84 -4.33
C GLU A 83 -9.46 8.56 -4.42
N MET A 84 -8.70 8.21 -3.37
CA MET A 84 -7.75 7.11 -3.39
C MET A 84 -8.42 5.81 -2.95
N SER A 85 -8.31 4.79 -3.81
CA SER A 85 -8.65 3.40 -3.51
C SER A 85 -7.54 2.47 -3.98
N PRO A 86 -7.45 1.22 -3.49
CA PRO A 86 -6.43 0.28 -3.95
C PRO A 86 -6.44 0.12 -5.47
N LEU A 87 -7.63 -0.06 -6.07
CA LEU A 87 -7.81 -0.12 -7.52
C LEU A 87 -7.32 1.15 -8.22
N PHE A 88 -7.66 2.32 -7.66
CA PHE A 88 -7.26 3.58 -8.27
C PHE A 88 -5.74 3.76 -8.22
N ILE A 89 -5.08 3.49 -7.09
CA ILE A 89 -3.62 3.57 -6.96
C ILE A 89 -2.94 2.64 -7.96
N THR A 90 -3.41 1.39 -8.12
CA THR A 90 -2.88 0.46 -9.13
C THR A 90 -3.02 1.02 -10.55
N SER A 91 -4.09 1.76 -10.85
CA SER A 91 -4.30 2.40 -12.16
C SER A 91 -3.34 3.55 -12.46
N LEU A 92 -2.75 4.15 -11.42
CA LEU A 92 -1.80 5.25 -11.55
C LEU A 92 -0.39 4.77 -11.91
N ILE A 93 -0.09 3.49 -11.72
CA ILE A 93 1.22 2.91 -12.03
C ILE A 93 1.49 2.97 -13.53
N HIS A 94 2.74 3.25 -13.91
CA HIS A 94 3.17 3.24 -15.31
C HIS A 94 2.99 1.83 -15.90
N PRO A 95 2.45 1.68 -17.14
CA PRO A 95 2.15 0.37 -17.71
C PRO A 95 3.32 -0.63 -17.71
N GLU A 96 4.54 -0.15 -17.97
CA GLU A 96 5.76 -0.98 -17.93
C GLU A 96 6.11 -1.47 -16.51
N ASP A 97 5.72 -0.71 -15.49
CA ASP A 97 6.03 -1.02 -14.10
C ASP A 97 4.98 -1.96 -13.47
N ILE A 98 3.81 -2.15 -14.11
CA ILE A 98 2.71 -2.96 -13.57
C ILE A 98 3.14 -4.41 -13.35
N ILE A 99 3.83 -5.03 -14.32
CA ILE A 99 4.26 -6.43 -14.21
C ILE A 99 5.30 -6.57 -13.09
N TYR A 100 6.25 -5.63 -13.01
CA TYR A 100 7.26 -5.61 -11.96
C TYR A 100 6.61 -5.39 -10.58
N PHE A 101 5.61 -4.51 -10.49
CA PHE A 101 4.83 -4.27 -9.28
C PHE A 101 4.10 -5.53 -8.81
N THR A 102 3.34 -6.19 -9.68
CA THR A 102 2.58 -7.40 -9.32
C THR A 102 3.51 -8.53 -8.89
N ASN A 103 4.63 -8.73 -9.60
CA ASN A 103 5.62 -9.74 -9.22
C ASN A 103 6.27 -9.43 -7.86
N ASN A 104 6.62 -8.15 -7.62
CA ASN A 104 7.18 -7.74 -6.35
C ASN A 104 6.19 -7.94 -5.19
N GLU A 105 4.93 -7.57 -5.39
CA GLU A 105 3.88 -7.80 -4.38
C GLU A 105 3.73 -9.30 -4.09
N ASN A 106 3.65 -10.15 -5.12
CA ASN A 106 3.54 -11.60 -4.95
C ASN A 106 4.70 -12.20 -4.16
N ASN A 107 5.93 -11.84 -4.54
CA ASN A 107 7.13 -12.33 -3.87
C ASN A 107 7.23 -11.81 -2.44
N THR A 108 6.85 -10.55 -2.22
CA THR A 108 6.83 -9.91 -0.90
C THR A 108 5.84 -10.59 0.02
N MET A 109 4.60 -10.78 -0.42
CA MET A 109 3.57 -11.46 0.36
C MET A 109 4.00 -12.89 0.67
N LYS A 110 4.46 -13.64 -0.34
CA LYS A 110 4.96 -15.01 -0.14
C LYS A 110 6.12 -15.08 0.88
N PHE A 111 7.09 -14.17 0.76
CA PHE A 111 8.23 -14.10 1.68
C PHE A 111 7.78 -13.76 3.10
N LEU A 112 7.03 -12.67 3.29
CA LEU A 112 6.60 -12.21 4.60
C LEU A 112 5.70 -13.22 5.31
N TRP A 113 4.85 -13.94 4.57
CA TRP A 113 4.00 -15.00 5.13
C TRP A 113 4.73 -16.31 5.40
N SER A 114 5.87 -16.56 4.76
CA SER A 114 6.71 -17.70 5.11
C SER A 114 7.46 -17.51 6.43
N LEU A 115 7.57 -16.27 6.92
CA LEU A 115 8.32 -15.94 8.13
C LEU A 115 7.46 -16.06 9.39
N PRO A 116 8.05 -16.46 10.53
CA PRO A 116 7.43 -16.26 11.84
C PRO A 116 7.06 -14.79 12.04
N THR A 117 5.92 -14.53 12.70
CA THR A 117 5.37 -13.18 12.89
C THR A 117 6.38 -12.19 13.49
N GLU A 118 7.22 -12.64 14.42
CA GLU A 118 8.23 -11.78 15.06
C GLU A 118 9.38 -11.37 14.12
N LYS A 119 9.59 -12.13 13.04
CA LYS A 119 10.61 -11.86 12.03
C LYS A 119 10.06 -11.03 10.90
N SER A 120 8.83 -11.26 10.42
CA SER A 120 8.24 -10.49 9.32
C SER A 120 8.22 -8.98 9.61
N MET A 121 8.07 -8.62 10.89
CA MET A 121 8.11 -7.27 11.44
C MET A 121 9.45 -6.53 11.34
N LYS A 122 10.55 -7.27 11.17
CA LYS A 122 11.89 -6.70 11.11
C LYS A 122 12.32 -6.37 9.69
N TYR A 123 11.52 -6.78 8.70
CA TYR A 123 11.83 -6.54 7.30
C TYR A 123 11.12 -5.28 6.80
N LYS A 124 11.87 -4.49 6.05
CA LYS A 124 11.38 -3.40 5.23
C LYS A 124 11.43 -3.85 3.79
N VAL A 125 10.31 -3.77 3.08
CA VAL A 125 10.30 -3.99 1.64
C VAL A 125 10.25 -2.65 0.94
N GLN A 126 11.05 -2.48 -0.11
CA GLN A 126 11.10 -1.26 -0.90
C GLN A 126 10.98 -1.61 -2.37
N GLY A 127 10.26 -0.78 -3.12
CA GLY A 127 10.20 -0.84 -4.57
C GLY A 127 9.96 0.54 -5.15
N ASP A 128 10.58 0.79 -6.30
CA ASP A 128 10.52 2.08 -6.98
C ASP A 128 9.58 1.96 -8.19
N TYR A 129 8.56 2.81 -8.23
CA TYR A 129 7.53 2.76 -9.28
C TYR A 129 7.18 4.15 -9.76
N ARG A 130 6.83 4.27 -11.03
CA ARG A 130 6.34 5.52 -11.63
C ARG A 130 4.83 5.64 -11.43
N PHE A 131 4.38 6.69 -10.75
CA PHE A 131 2.97 7.01 -10.55
C PHE A 131 2.55 8.25 -11.34
N ARG A 132 1.37 8.19 -11.97
CA ARG A 132 0.78 9.32 -12.69
C ARG A 132 0.22 10.35 -11.71
N LYS A 133 0.68 11.61 -11.79
CA LYS A 133 0.08 12.73 -11.04
C LYS A 133 -1.21 13.24 -11.72
N LYS A 134 -2.12 13.85 -10.96
CA LYS A 134 -3.43 14.32 -11.44
C LYS A 134 -3.34 15.34 -12.58
N MET A 135 -2.42 16.29 -12.47
CA MET A 135 -2.30 17.43 -13.40
C MET A 135 -1.04 17.38 -14.28
N ALA A 136 -0.25 16.31 -14.20
CA ALA A 136 0.97 16.17 -14.99
C ALA A 136 0.81 15.13 -16.11
N ILE A 137 1.39 15.44 -17.27
CA ILE A 137 1.62 14.46 -18.34
C ILE A 137 2.71 13.45 -17.90
N MET A 138 3.55 13.85 -16.94
CA MET A 138 4.69 13.09 -16.44
C MET A 138 4.34 12.18 -15.25
N TYR A 139 5.09 11.09 -15.11
CA TYR A 139 5.04 10.21 -13.95
C TYR A 139 6.09 10.65 -12.93
N ALA A 140 5.78 10.51 -11.64
CA ALA A 140 6.73 10.69 -10.56
C ALA A 140 7.28 9.33 -10.11
N PHE A 141 8.60 9.21 -9.99
CA PHE A 141 9.18 8.10 -9.26
C PHE A 141 8.76 8.20 -7.81
N CYS A 142 8.16 7.14 -7.29
CA CYS A 142 7.85 7.02 -5.88
C CYS A 142 8.48 5.73 -5.33
N ILE A 143 9.33 5.89 -4.32
CA ILE A 143 9.84 4.79 -3.50
C ILE A 143 8.70 4.37 -2.58
N ARG A 144 8.05 3.24 -2.86
CA ARG A 144 7.08 2.60 -1.97
C ARG A 144 7.86 1.77 -0.95
N GLN A 145 7.73 2.12 0.32
CA GLN A 145 8.28 1.34 1.44
C GLN A 145 7.11 0.70 2.17
N LEU A 146 7.14 -0.62 2.28
CA LEU A 146 6.20 -1.42 3.03
C LEU A 146 6.86 -1.78 4.36
N PHE A 147 6.21 -1.36 5.44
CA PHE A 147 6.50 -1.81 6.78
C PHE A 147 5.34 -2.66 7.26
N VAL A 148 5.63 -3.92 7.61
CA VAL A 148 4.67 -4.80 8.25
C VAL A 148 4.63 -4.40 9.72
N HIS A 149 3.44 -4.09 10.22
CA HIS A 149 3.21 -3.89 11.64
C HIS A 149 2.32 -5.01 12.19
N ASN A 150 2.63 -5.49 13.40
CA ASN A 150 1.96 -6.57 14.08
C ASN A 150 1.21 -5.89 15.20
N ILE A 151 -0.10 -5.80 15.02
CA ILE A 151 -0.98 -5.25 16.02
C ILE A 151 -1.22 -6.40 16.99
N ARG A 152 -0.23 -6.73 17.84
CA ARG A 152 -0.34 -7.80 18.84
C ARG A 152 -0.70 -7.18 20.18
N THR A 153 -1.84 -7.56 20.75
CA THR A 153 -1.99 -7.63 22.20
C THR A 153 -1.73 -9.07 22.68
N GLU A 154 -1.33 -9.20 23.94
CA GLU A 154 -0.71 -10.37 24.57
C GLU A 154 -1.51 -11.68 24.64
N VAL A 155 -2.65 -11.82 23.94
CA VAL A 155 -3.39 -13.10 23.92
C VAL A 155 -3.97 -13.36 22.53
N ARG A 156 -3.25 -14.19 21.76
CA ARG A 156 -3.66 -14.93 20.54
C ARG A 156 -3.91 -14.13 19.24
N ALA A 157 -3.31 -14.68 18.17
CA ALA A 157 -3.41 -14.42 16.72
C ALA A 157 -3.03 -13.00 16.20
N PRO A 158 -2.11 -12.87 15.21
CA PRO A 158 -1.65 -11.56 14.74
C PRO A 158 -2.49 -10.97 13.59
N HIS A 159 -2.88 -9.69 13.71
CA HIS A 159 -3.38 -8.84 12.63
C HIS A 159 -2.27 -7.97 12.06
N TRP A 160 -2.22 -7.84 10.73
CA TRP A 160 -1.17 -7.09 10.02
C TRP A 160 -1.78 -5.85 9.35
N ALA A 161 -1.44 -4.67 9.85
CA ALA A 161 -1.65 -3.42 9.13
C ALA A 161 -0.36 -3.04 8.41
N TYR A 162 -0.47 -2.67 7.15
CA TYR A 162 0.66 -2.13 6.41
C TYR A 162 0.71 -0.64 6.54
N THR A 163 1.86 -0.11 6.93
CA THR A 163 2.16 1.29 6.65
C THR A 163 2.99 1.32 5.38
N LEU A 164 2.40 1.90 4.34
CA LEU A 164 3.03 2.06 3.06
C LEU A 164 3.43 3.52 2.92
N THR A 165 4.72 3.82 2.91
CA THR A 165 5.22 5.17 2.70
C THR A 165 5.75 5.31 1.30
N SER A 166 5.21 6.25 0.54
CA SER A 166 5.66 6.56 -0.83
C SER A 166 6.38 7.89 -0.83
N ARG A 167 7.66 7.89 -1.24
CA ARG A 167 8.55 9.06 -1.28
C ARG A 167 8.88 9.43 -2.73
N ILE A 168 8.83 10.71 -3.10
CA ILE A 168 9.41 11.21 -4.35
C ILE A 168 10.92 11.45 -4.17
#